data_AF-A0A9D2U779-F1
#
_entry.id   AF-A0A9D2U779-F1
#
_cell.length_a   1.000
_cell.length_b   1.000
_cell.length_c   1.000
_cell.angle_alpha   90.00
_cell.angle_beta   90.00
_cell.angle_gamma   90.00
#
_symmetry.space_group_name_H-M   'P 1'
#
loop_
_entity.id
_entity.type
_entity.pdbx_description
1 polymer ?
#
loop_
_entity_poly.entity_id
_entity_poly.type
_entity_poly.pdbx_seq_one_letter_code
_entity_poly.pdbx_strand_id
1 'polypeptide(L)'
;MAEKDWAAILKEEDRIIANSDRRFRYHCYSLESMSEELTYRERSIHIQNDFIEQLLEEDFIDTVQNEKLAYGLRRLTDRQRHAIELAFWEGYQYKEIAVILDCSPAAVTLLLQRAFHRLRSFLAE
;
A
#
# COMPACT_ATOMS: atom_id res chain seq x y z
N MET A 1 56.59 -26.67 41.92
CA MET A 1 55.50 -25.69 42.11
C MET A 1 55.35 -24.85 40.85
N ALA A 2 54.94 -25.43 39.71
CA ALA A 2 54.79 -24.63 38.49
C ALA A 2 53.68 -25.17 37.58
N GLU A 3 53.62 -26.47 37.32
CA GLU A 3 52.71 -27.02 36.30
C GLU A 3 51.23 -27.07 36.73
N LYS A 4 50.96 -27.34 38.02
CA LYS A 4 49.59 -27.35 38.58
C LYS A 4 48.94 -25.96 38.63
N ASP A 5 49.76 -24.91 38.66
CA ASP A 5 49.28 -23.52 38.76
C ASP A 5 48.85 -23.02 37.37
N TRP A 6 49.65 -23.30 36.34
CA TRP A 6 49.31 -23.00 34.95
C TRP A 6 48.06 -23.72 34.47
N ALA A 7 47.88 -24.99 34.84
CA ALA A 7 46.68 -25.75 34.46
C ALA A 7 45.40 -25.18 35.09
N ALA A 8 45.48 -24.65 36.32
CA ALA A 8 44.35 -24.01 36.98
C ALA A 8 44.02 -22.65 36.33
N ILE A 9 45.04 -21.86 36.01
CA ILE A 9 44.89 -20.57 35.33
C ILE A 9 44.25 -20.76 33.94
N LEU A 10 44.76 -21.70 33.14
CA LEU A 10 44.21 -21.98 31.80
C LEU A 10 42.74 -22.42 31.86
N LYS A 11 42.40 -23.27 32.83
CA LYS A 11 41.01 -23.71 33.02
C LYS A 11 40.07 -22.58 33.43
N GLU A 12 40.55 -21.62 34.21
CA GLU A 12 39.77 -20.44 34.59
C GLU A 12 39.58 -19.48 33.41
N GLU A 13 40.63 -19.25 32.61
CA GLU A 13 40.55 -18.46 31.38
C GLU A 13 39.58 -19.08 30.37
N ASP A 14 39.66 -20.40 30.14
CA ASP A 14 38.70 -21.13 29.28
C ASP A 14 37.25 -20.96 29.76
N ARG A 15 37.04 -20.93 31.09
CA ARG A 15 35.72 -20.70 31.69
C ARG A 15 35.21 -19.28 31.43
N ILE A 16 36.08 -18.28 31.55
CA ILE A 16 35.75 -16.87 31.30
C ILE A 16 35.38 -16.68 29.82
N ILE A 17 36.17 -17.26 28.91
CA ILE A 17 35.93 -17.21 27.46
C ILE A 17 34.59 -17.88 27.13
N ALA A 18 34.32 -19.07 27.66
CA ALA A 18 33.07 -19.79 27.43
C ALA A 18 31.84 -19.02 27.96
N ASN A 19 31.97 -18.34 29.11
CA ASN A 19 30.90 -17.50 29.67
C ASN A 19 30.66 -16.26 28.81
N SER A 20 31.74 -15.59 28.38
CA SER A 20 31.67 -14.45 27.46
C SER A 20 31.00 -14.82 26.15
N ASP A 21 31.37 -15.95 25.55
CA ASP A 21 30.78 -16.47 24.31
C ASP A 21 29.28 -16.79 24.48
N ARG A 22 28.90 -17.40 25.61
CA ARG A 22 27.49 -17.64 25.94
C ARG A 22 26.69 -16.34 26.06
N ARG A 23 27.26 -15.32 26.73
CA ARG A 23 26.63 -14.00 26.89
C ARG A 23 26.49 -13.28 25.54
N PHE A 24 27.51 -13.37 24.69
CA PHE A 24 27.47 -12.83 23.34
C PHE A 24 26.37 -13.49 22.50
N ARG A 25 26.26 -14.82 22.54
CA ARG A 25 25.18 -15.57 21.87
C ARG A 25 23.80 -15.11 22.32
N TYR A 26 23.55 -14.98 23.62
CA TYR A 26 22.26 -14.47 24.11
C TYR A 26 21.98 -13.02 23.68
N HIS A 27 23.01 -12.17 23.61
CA HIS A 27 22.85 -10.81 23.13
C HIS A 27 22.43 -10.78 21.66
N CYS A 28 23.08 -11.58 20.79
CA CYS A 28 22.70 -11.71 19.39
C CYS A 28 21.27 -12.24 19.23
N TYR A 29 20.89 -13.30 19.94
CA TYR A 29 19.51 -13.83 19.89
C TYR A 29 18.46 -12.82 20.37
N SER A 30 18.77 -12.05 21.41
CA SER A 30 17.87 -10.99 21.87
C SER A 30 17.70 -9.89 20.82
N LEU A 31 18.77 -9.50 20.13
CA LEU A 31 18.72 -8.50 19.06
C LEU A 31 17.95 -9.01 17.84
N GLU A 32 18.17 -10.26 17.44
CA GLU A 32 17.43 -10.91 16.34
C GLU A 32 15.93 -10.99 16.66
N SER A 33 15.57 -11.45 17.87
CA SER A 33 14.18 -11.50 18.33
C SER A 33 13.52 -10.12 18.36
N MET A 34 14.24 -9.09 18.85
CA MET A 34 13.75 -7.70 18.81
C MET A 34 13.58 -7.20 17.37
N SER A 35 14.51 -7.53 16.47
CA SER A 35 14.42 -7.19 15.05
C SER A 35 13.20 -7.86 14.40
N GLU A 36 12.97 -9.14 14.68
CA GLU A 36 11.81 -9.88 14.19
C GLU A 36 10.50 -9.25 14.68
N GLU A 37 10.40 -8.91 15.97
CA GLU A 37 9.22 -8.20 16.51
C GLU A 37 8.98 -6.86 15.82
N LEU A 38 10.03 -6.07 15.56
CA LEU A 38 9.91 -4.80 14.84
C LEU A 38 9.41 -5.02 13.41
N THR A 39 10.00 -5.97 12.68
CA THR A 39 9.56 -6.27 11.31
C THR A 39 8.12 -6.79 11.27
N TYR A 40 7.70 -7.56 12.28
CA TYR A 40 6.32 -8.01 12.40
C TYR A 40 5.37 -6.84 12.63
N ARG A 41 5.68 -5.93 13.57
CA ARG A 41 4.88 -4.72 13.84
C ARG A 41 4.77 -3.83 12.61
N GLU A 42 5.89 -3.57 11.92
CA GLU A 42 5.91 -2.76 10.70
C GLU A 42 5.01 -3.37 9.61
N ARG A 43 5.12 -4.69 9.38
CA ARG A 43 4.24 -5.40 8.44
C ARG A 43 2.78 -5.34 8.85
N SER A 44 2.48 -5.53 10.13
CA SER A 44 1.10 -5.44 10.64
C SER A 44 0.52 -4.03 10.45
N ILE A 45 1.30 -2.98 10.70
CA ILE A 45 0.89 -1.59 10.46
C ILE A 45 0.63 -1.37 8.97
N HIS A 46 1.52 -1.84 8.10
CA HIS A 46 1.35 -1.71 6.65
C HIS A 46 0.06 -2.41 6.16
N ILE A 47 -0.19 -3.65 6.60
CA ILE A 47 -1.42 -4.38 6.27
C ILE A 47 -2.67 -3.65 6.78
N GLN A 48 -2.61 -3.08 7.98
CA GLN A 48 -3.71 -2.29 8.53
C GLN A 48 -3.94 -1.01 7.73
N ASN A 49 -2.89 -0.31 7.31
CA ASN A 49 -3.01 0.90 6.49
C ASN A 49 -3.60 0.58 5.11
N ASP A 50 -3.11 -0.45 4.42
CA ASP A 50 -3.65 -0.86 3.12
C ASP A 50 -5.15 -1.22 3.21
N PHE A 51 -5.56 -1.90 4.28
CA PHE A 51 -6.96 -2.23 4.51
C PHE A 51 -7.81 -0.98 4.79
N ILE A 52 -7.29 -0.02 5.56
CA ILE A 52 -7.96 1.25 5.84
C ILE A 52 -8.08 2.09 4.57
N GLU A 53 -7.04 2.15 3.74
CA GLU A 53 -7.08 2.84 2.44
C GLU A 53 -8.12 2.23 1.51
N GLN A 54 -8.18 0.89 1.40
CA GLN A 54 -9.21 0.20 0.62
C GLN A 54 -10.63 0.40 1.16
N LEU A 55 -10.79 0.51 2.48
CA LEU A 55 -12.09 0.74 3.12
C LEU A 55 -12.56 2.20 2.99
N LEU A 56 -11.62 3.14 2.92
CA LEU A 56 -11.84 4.58 2.76
C LEU A 56 -11.81 5.03 1.30
N GLU A 57 -11.68 4.11 0.35
CA GLU A 57 -11.81 4.39 -1.08
C GLU A 57 -13.29 4.72 -1.38
N GLU A 58 -13.67 5.96 -1.07
CA GLU A 58 -14.99 6.49 -1.41
C GLU A 58 -15.11 6.54 -2.93
N ASP A 59 -16.12 5.87 -3.49
CA ASP A 59 -16.47 6.04 -4.91
C ASP A 59 -16.70 7.53 -5.14
N PHE A 60 -16.02 8.14 -6.13
CA PHE A 60 -16.16 9.57 -6.39
C PHE A 60 -17.63 9.96 -6.60
N ILE A 61 -18.49 9.04 -7.05
CA ILE A 61 -19.93 9.25 -7.20
C ILE A 61 -20.58 9.61 -5.85
N ASP A 62 -20.15 9.01 -4.75
CA ASP A 62 -20.75 9.23 -3.42
C ASP A 62 -20.45 10.63 -2.88
N THR A 63 -19.42 11.29 -3.42
CA THR A 63 -19.12 12.71 -3.14
C THR A 63 -19.98 13.68 -3.95
N VAL A 64 -20.71 13.21 -4.98
CA VAL A 64 -21.51 14.05 -5.88
C VAL A 64 -22.82 14.44 -5.19
N GLN A 65 -22.93 15.71 -4.79
CA GLN A 65 -24.11 16.24 -4.08
C GLN A 65 -25.41 16.20 -4.91
N ASN A 66 -25.33 16.27 -6.23
CA ASN A 66 -26.52 16.24 -7.08
C ASN A 66 -26.99 14.79 -7.28
N GLU A 67 -28.06 14.41 -6.59
CA GLU A 67 -28.61 13.04 -6.62
C GLU A 67 -28.96 12.56 -8.04
N LYS A 68 -29.51 13.43 -8.91
CA LYS A 68 -29.82 13.07 -10.29
C LYS A 68 -28.56 12.79 -11.10
N LEU A 69 -27.50 13.58 -10.89
CA LEU A 69 -26.22 13.36 -11.53
C LEU A 69 -25.56 12.08 -11.04
N ALA A 70 -25.52 11.86 -9.71
CA ALA A 70 -25.00 10.64 -9.11
C ALA A 70 -25.74 9.40 -9.66
N TYR A 71 -27.08 9.47 -9.73
CA TYR A 71 -27.90 8.43 -10.35
C TYR A 71 -27.51 8.17 -11.82
N GLY A 72 -27.33 9.23 -12.62
CA GLY A 72 -26.89 9.11 -14.01
C GLY A 72 -25.50 8.48 -14.14
N LEU A 73 -24.54 8.87 -13.29
CA LEU A 73 -23.17 8.35 -13.27
C LEU A 73 -23.13 6.85 -12.94
N ARG A 74 -23.95 6.39 -12.00
CA ARG A 74 -24.08 4.95 -11.67
C ARG A 74 -24.60 4.10 -12.84
N ARG A 75 -25.31 4.71 -13.80
CA ARG A 75 -25.85 4.02 -14.99
C ARG A 75 -24.94 4.06 -16.22
N LEU A 76 -23.81 4.76 -16.15
CA LEU A 76 -22.78 4.69 -17.19
C LEU A 76 -22.03 3.36 -17.13
N THR A 77 -21.44 2.95 -18.25
CA THR A 77 -20.54 1.78 -18.25
C THR A 77 -19.29 2.10 -17.44
N ASP A 78 -18.65 1.10 -16.83
CA ASP A 78 -17.47 1.32 -15.99
C ASP A 78 -16.38 2.07 -16.75
N ARG A 79 -16.16 1.74 -18.02
CA ARG A 79 -15.20 2.46 -18.88
C ARG A 79 -15.55 3.96 -19.08
N GLN A 80 -16.84 4.32 -19.13
CA GLN A 80 -17.27 5.71 -19.25
C GLN A 80 -17.15 6.45 -17.92
N ARG A 81 -17.53 5.79 -16.83
CA ARG A 81 -17.42 6.31 -15.47
C ARG A 81 -15.96 6.59 -15.12
N HIS A 82 -15.07 5.63 -15.34
CA HIS A 82 -13.64 5.76 -15.09
C HIS A 82 -12.99 6.87 -15.93
N ALA A 83 -13.40 7.04 -17.20
CA ALA A 83 -12.91 8.15 -18.01
C ALA A 83 -13.36 9.53 -17.48
N ILE A 84 -14.54 9.62 -16.86
CA ILE A 84 -15.04 10.86 -16.22
C ILE A 84 -14.29 11.11 -14.92
N GLU A 85 -14.11 10.10 -14.09
CA GLU A 85 -13.34 10.15 -12.85
C GLU A 85 -11.92 10.67 -13.11
N LEU A 86 -11.19 10.03 -14.02
CA LEU A 86 -9.83 10.45 -14.38
C LEU A 86 -9.78 11.91 -14.88
N ALA A 87 -10.75 12.33 -15.70
CA ALA A 87 -10.73 13.66 -16.32
C ALA A 87 -11.14 14.78 -15.36
N PHE A 88 -12.13 14.55 -14.50
CA PHE A 88 -12.78 15.60 -13.71
C PHE A 88 -12.52 15.49 -12.21
N TRP A 89 -12.31 14.28 -11.70
CA TRP A 89 -12.01 14.04 -10.29
C TRP A 89 -10.49 14.05 -10.03
N GLU A 90 -9.73 13.31 -10.84
CA GLU A 90 -8.27 13.21 -10.70
C GLU A 90 -7.51 14.26 -11.53
N GLY A 91 -8.16 14.87 -12.53
CA GLY A 91 -7.62 16.00 -13.30
C GLY A 91 -6.63 15.65 -14.42
N TYR A 92 -6.60 14.40 -14.87
CA TYR A 92 -5.74 13.97 -15.98
C TYR A 92 -6.12 14.61 -17.32
N GLN A 93 -5.10 14.84 -18.16
CA GLN A 93 -5.31 15.26 -19.54
C GLN A 93 -5.76 14.08 -20.41
N TYR A 94 -6.52 14.34 -21.48
CA TYR A 94 -7.05 13.29 -22.36
C TYR A 94 -5.96 12.42 -23.01
N LYS A 95 -4.75 12.95 -23.18
CA LYS A 95 -3.60 12.17 -23.66
C LYS A 95 -3.10 11.17 -22.63
N GLU A 96 -3.15 11.52 -21.35
CA GLU A 96 -2.74 10.65 -20.24
C GLU A 96 -3.80 9.58 -20.00
N ILE A 97 -5.08 9.98 -20.01
CA ILE A 97 -6.21 9.05 -19.95
C ILE A 97 -6.16 8.03 -21.10
N ALA A 98 -5.76 8.46 -22.29
CA ALA A 98 -5.61 7.57 -23.44
C ALA A 98 -4.57 6.48 -23.18
N VAL A 99 -3.45 6.82 -22.52
CA VAL A 99 -2.43 5.86 -22.09
C VAL A 99 -2.98 4.91 -21.02
N ILE A 100 -3.66 5.44 -19.99
CA ILE A 100 -4.25 4.65 -18.90
C ILE A 100 -5.29 3.64 -19.42
N LEU A 101 -6.15 4.07 -20.35
CA LEU A 101 -7.20 3.24 -20.93
C LEU A 101 -6.77 2.38 -22.12
N ASP A 102 -5.47 2.39 -22.45
CA ASP A 102 -4.86 1.72 -23.60
C ASP A 102 -5.62 1.97 -24.91
N CYS A 103 -5.80 3.24 -25.25
CA CYS A 103 -6.52 3.66 -26.45
C CYS A 103 -5.98 4.98 -27.02
N SER A 104 -6.57 5.46 -28.14
CA SER A 104 -6.15 6.73 -28.74
C SER A 104 -6.82 7.94 -28.06
N PRO A 105 -6.21 9.14 -28.07
CA PRO A 105 -6.83 10.35 -27.53
C PRO A 105 -8.18 10.70 -28.18
N ALA A 106 -8.34 10.38 -29.46
CA ALA A 106 -9.62 10.53 -30.16
C ALA A 106 -10.70 9.57 -29.61
N ALA A 107 -10.32 8.34 -29.24
CA ALA A 107 -11.23 7.38 -28.62
C ALA A 107 -11.70 7.86 -27.24
N VAL A 108 -10.83 8.45 -26.42
CA VAL A 108 -11.20 9.07 -25.13
C VAL A 108 -12.22 10.20 -25.34
N THR A 109 -11.97 11.05 -26.34
CA THR A 109 -12.89 12.16 -26.67
C THR A 109 -14.28 11.64 -27.04
N LEU A 110 -14.35 10.64 -27.92
CA LEU A 110 -15.62 10.00 -28.31
C LEU A 110 -16.30 9.28 -27.14
N LEU A 111 -15.52 8.64 -26.26
CA LEU A 111 -16.01 7.96 -25.07
C LEU A 111 -16.71 8.95 -24.12
N LEU A 112 -16.06 10.07 -23.83
CA LEU A 112 -16.61 11.14 -22.99
C LEU A 112 -17.83 11.80 -23.65
N GLN A 113 -17.80 12.07 -24.95
CA GLN A 113 -18.96 12.60 -25.67
C GLN A 113 -20.19 11.68 -25.54
N ARG A 114 -20.01 10.37 -25.71
CA ARG A 114 -21.09 9.38 -25.52
C ARG A 114 -21.58 9.32 -24.08
N ALA A 115 -20.66 9.44 -23.12
CA ALA A 115 -21.01 9.48 -21.70
C ALA A 115 -21.86 10.71 -21.38
N PHE A 116 -21.45 11.91 -21.83
CA PHE A 116 -22.22 13.14 -21.64
C PHE A 116 -23.58 13.10 -22.33
N HIS A 117 -23.68 12.50 -23.51
CA HIS A 117 -24.96 12.34 -24.18
C HIS A 117 -25.94 11.51 -23.32
N ARG A 118 -25.47 10.42 -22.71
CA ARG A 118 -26.26 9.60 -21.77
C ARG A 118 -26.60 10.32 -20.48
N LEU A 119 -25.64 11.03 -19.88
CA LEU A 119 -25.91 11.82 -18.68
C LEU A 119 -26.97 12.88 -18.94
N ARG A 120 -26.92 13.55 -20.11
CA ARG A 120 -27.90 14.54 -20.49
C ARG A 120 -29.30 13.95 -20.64
N SER A 121 -29.46 12.71 -21.15
CA SER A 121 -30.76 12.06 -21.17
C SER A 121 -31.31 11.79 -19.77
N PHE A 122 -30.47 11.39 -18.81
CA PHE A 122 -30.90 11.15 -17.42
C PHE A 122 -31.22 12.43 -16.66
N LEU A 123 -30.56 13.55 -16.99
CA LEU A 123 -30.79 14.84 -16.34
C LEU A 123 -32.00 15.60 -16.92
N ALA A 124 -32.45 15.22 -18.12
CA ALA A 124 -33.62 15.82 -18.79
C ALA A 124 -34.95 15.19 -18.37
N GLU A 125 -34.92 14.04 -17.69
CA GLU A 125 -36.05 13.41 -16.98
C GLU A 125 -36.19 13.99 -15.55
#